data_AF-A0AAP0MEK2-F1
#
_entry.id   AF-A0AAP0MEK2-F1
#
_cell.length_a   1.000
_cell.length_b   1.000
_cell.length_c   1.000
_cell.angle_alpha   90.00
_cell.angle_beta   90.00
_cell.angle_gamma   90.00
#
_symmetry.space_group_name_H-M   'P 1'
#
loop_
_entity.id
_entity.type
_entity.pdbx_description
1 polymer ?
#
loop_
_entity_poly.entity_id
_entity_poly.type
_entity_poly.pdbx_seq_one_letter_code
_entity_poly.pdbx_strand_id
1 'polypeptide(L)'
;MKSHHPKLKTQPRPLFSCGFFCHCTQSVLSPTNSHSPPLPLTPEEPPPPPPPPPPPPPPPHQPESSSSSSSTSQSFTQWKFPLPTSPLHPRFRTDPKPEPDLPPKPLPPPIPFTSLQELFHLAELQLSSGSDSDRLAALYLLERSLLPNPPSDQACQPELMRGVVGNLKNKAGAKPATKILLALCLAESNRRVAVEAGAVGAVIEVVAELDGAAGERALAALELMCTVAEGAEETRAHALAVPVMVTMMGQMAGRGKEYAISVLAVIYGGGDQLVVAAPPEEVARAVELALQGNCTPRGRRKGTQLLKSLKEYGQPDTTQDEMNGCDS
;
A
#
# COMPACT_ATOMS: atom_id res chain seq x y z
N MET A 1 45.57 -59.41 -35.86
CA MET A 1 45.78 -58.20 -36.69
C MET A 1 45.74 -56.99 -35.77
N LYS A 2 46.75 -56.13 -35.86
CA LYS A 2 46.90 -54.90 -35.07
C LYS A 2 45.93 -53.83 -35.59
N SER A 3 45.31 -53.06 -34.71
CA SER A 3 44.85 -51.71 -35.02
C SER A 3 45.20 -50.76 -33.86
N HIS A 4 45.76 -49.63 -34.24
CA HIS A 4 46.33 -48.57 -33.40
C HIS A 4 45.25 -47.57 -32.93
N HIS A 5 45.56 -46.92 -31.80
CA HIS A 5 44.96 -45.80 -31.03
C HIS A 5 44.54 -44.53 -31.84
N PRO A 6 44.02 -43.38 -31.27
CA PRO A 6 43.97 -42.93 -29.85
C PRO A 6 42.73 -42.12 -29.36
N LYS A 7 42.90 -41.63 -28.11
CA LYS A 7 42.05 -41.02 -27.07
C LYS A 7 41.45 -39.61 -27.29
N LEU A 8 40.27 -39.42 -26.68
CA LEU A 8 39.70 -38.30 -25.85
C LEU A 8 39.99 -36.83 -26.18
N LYS A 9 38.91 -36.02 -26.26
CA LYS A 9 38.85 -34.70 -25.59
C LYS A 9 37.41 -34.25 -25.25
N THR A 10 37.17 -34.10 -23.95
CA THR A 10 35.96 -33.58 -23.31
C THR A 10 36.01 -32.04 -23.25
N GLN A 11 34.88 -31.36 -23.44
CA GLN A 11 34.68 -29.92 -23.19
C GLN A 11 33.29 -29.71 -22.57
N PRO A 12 33.18 -29.28 -21.30
CA PRO A 12 31.91 -28.89 -20.67
C PRO A 12 31.65 -27.39 -20.88
N ARG A 13 30.42 -27.03 -21.27
CA ARG A 13 29.98 -25.62 -21.35
C ARG A 13 29.45 -25.15 -19.98
N PRO A 14 29.87 -23.97 -19.48
CA PRO A 14 29.52 -23.51 -18.14
C PRO A 14 28.15 -22.81 -18.08
N LEU A 15 27.49 -23.00 -16.94
CA LEU A 15 26.29 -22.31 -16.47
C LEU A 15 26.66 -20.88 -16.04
N PHE A 16 25.92 -19.88 -16.53
CA PHE A 16 26.04 -18.50 -16.07
C PHE A 16 25.20 -18.30 -14.79
N SER A 17 25.89 -18.19 -13.66
CA SER A 17 25.39 -17.65 -12.41
C SER A 17 25.79 -16.18 -12.35
N CYS A 18 24.82 -15.26 -12.19
CA CYS A 18 25.09 -13.84 -11.93
C CYS A 18 24.47 -13.47 -10.59
N GLY A 19 25.30 -13.54 -9.55
CA GLY A 19 25.03 -12.94 -8.25
C GLY A 19 26.19 -12.02 -7.87
N PHE A 20 25.84 -10.91 -7.23
CA PHE A 20 26.69 -10.00 -6.45
C PHE A 20 27.64 -9.02 -7.18
N PHE A 21 27.30 -7.74 -7.09
CA PHE A 21 28.28 -6.67 -6.88
C PHE A 21 27.98 -5.95 -5.56
N CYS A 22 28.78 -6.27 -4.54
CA CYS A 22 29.01 -5.46 -3.35
C CYS A 22 30.50 -5.10 -3.32
N HIS A 23 30.76 -3.79 -3.25
CA HIS A 23 31.97 -3.09 -2.79
C HIS A 23 33.36 -3.63 -3.15
N CYS A 24 34.15 -2.80 -3.84
CA CYS A 24 35.49 -2.47 -3.37
C CYS A 24 35.94 -1.10 -3.91
N THR A 25 36.36 -0.27 -2.98
CA THR A 25 37.06 1.00 -3.13
C THR A 25 38.42 0.78 -3.76
N GLN A 26 38.83 1.64 -4.70
CA GLN A 26 40.19 2.17 -4.78
C GLN A 26 40.33 3.22 -5.89
N SER A 27 40.81 4.39 -5.47
CA SER A 27 41.22 5.52 -6.29
C SER A 27 42.48 5.17 -7.10
N VAL A 28 42.49 5.50 -8.39
CA VAL A 28 43.71 5.47 -9.20
C VAL A 28 43.91 6.83 -9.86
N LEU A 29 45.03 7.44 -9.52
CA LEU A 29 45.57 8.69 -10.05
C LEU A 29 46.04 8.53 -11.49
N SER A 30 46.04 9.62 -12.25
CA SER A 30 46.70 9.74 -13.56
C SER A 30 47.27 11.16 -13.73
N PRO A 31 48.29 11.34 -14.60
CA PRO A 31 49.51 12.05 -14.24
C PRO A 31 49.66 13.47 -14.82
N THR A 32 50.66 14.13 -14.25
CA THR A 32 51.20 15.49 -14.41
C THR A 32 51.59 15.91 -15.84
N ASN A 33 51.39 17.20 -16.16
CA ASN A 33 52.28 17.92 -17.08
C ASN A 33 52.43 19.41 -16.71
N SER A 34 53.67 19.77 -16.34
CA SER A 34 54.46 20.98 -16.65
C SER A 34 53.97 22.44 -16.37
N HIS A 35 54.51 22.98 -15.26
CA HIS A 35 55.36 24.19 -15.16
C HIS A 35 54.79 25.64 -15.38
N SER A 36 54.67 26.43 -14.28
CA SER A 36 55.45 27.67 -13.95
C SER A 36 54.80 28.52 -12.82
N PRO A 37 55.55 29.12 -11.85
CA PRO A 37 55.03 29.95 -10.75
C PRO A 37 55.45 31.45 -10.85
N PRO A 38 55.22 32.34 -9.85
CA PRO A 38 53.97 32.70 -9.14
C PRO A 38 53.76 34.24 -9.04
N LEU A 39 52.56 34.73 -8.68
CA LEU A 39 52.36 36.00 -7.93
C LEU A 39 51.06 35.94 -7.09
N PRO A 40 51.01 36.56 -5.89
CA PRO A 40 49.96 36.34 -4.91
C PRO A 40 48.82 37.36 -5.05
N LEU A 41 47.57 36.89 -5.07
CA LEU A 41 46.39 37.73 -4.89
C LEU A 41 45.60 37.25 -3.66
N THR A 42 45.17 38.26 -2.92
CA THR A 42 44.41 38.38 -1.67
C THR A 42 43.25 37.39 -1.46
N PRO A 43 42.89 37.06 -0.20
CA PRO A 43 41.73 36.22 0.10
C PRO A 43 40.41 36.92 -0.24
N GLU A 44 39.55 36.24 -0.99
CA GLU A 44 38.17 36.65 -1.28
C GLU A 44 37.25 36.26 -0.10
N GLU A 45 36.52 37.23 0.42
CA GLU A 45 35.58 37.11 1.53
C GLU A 45 34.28 36.40 1.06
N PRO A 46 33.68 35.49 1.85
CA PRO A 46 32.44 34.81 1.46
C PRO A 46 31.25 35.78 1.40
N PRO A 47 30.28 35.57 0.50
CA PRO A 47 29.13 36.47 0.34
C PRO A 47 28.19 36.44 1.56
N PRO A 48 27.53 37.57 1.87
CA PRO A 48 26.64 37.68 3.03
C PRO A 48 25.35 36.86 2.86
N PRO A 49 24.73 36.42 3.97
CA PRO A 49 23.48 35.66 3.93
C PRO A 49 22.29 36.50 3.45
N PRO A 50 21.25 35.87 2.86
CA PRO A 50 20.07 36.56 2.36
C PRO A 50 19.22 37.16 3.50
N PRO A 51 18.49 38.27 3.23
CA PRO A 51 17.65 38.93 4.23
C PRO A 51 16.42 38.09 4.61
N PRO A 52 15.88 38.27 5.84
CA PRO A 52 14.71 37.53 6.32
C PRO A 52 13.42 37.94 5.57
N PRO A 53 12.43 37.02 5.47
CA PRO A 53 11.17 37.30 4.80
C PRO A 53 10.31 38.32 5.57
N PRO A 54 9.45 39.10 4.87
CA PRO A 54 8.58 40.09 5.50
C PRO A 54 7.45 39.44 6.33
N PRO A 55 6.93 40.14 7.36
CA PRO A 55 5.86 39.62 8.20
C PRO A 55 4.51 39.53 7.46
N PRO A 56 3.61 38.62 7.87
CA PRO A 56 2.30 38.44 7.23
C PRO A 56 1.36 39.63 7.50
N PRO A 57 0.41 39.90 6.58
CA PRO A 57 -0.56 40.98 6.75
C PRO A 57 -1.61 40.65 7.84
N PRO A 58 -2.18 41.68 8.50
CA PRO A 58 -3.21 41.49 9.52
C PRO A 58 -4.54 40.98 8.91
N PRO A 59 -5.35 40.25 9.69
CA PRO A 59 -6.62 39.70 9.22
C PRO A 59 -7.67 40.79 8.97
N PRO A 60 -8.59 40.61 7.99
CA PRO A 60 -9.60 41.59 7.67
C PRO A 60 -10.69 41.68 8.76
N HIS A 61 -11.08 42.92 9.07
CA HIS A 61 -12.22 43.27 9.93
C HIS A 61 -13.55 42.78 9.33
N GLN A 62 -14.36 42.10 10.14
CA GLN A 62 -15.77 41.87 9.84
C GLN A 62 -16.57 43.17 10.05
N PRO A 63 -17.51 43.53 9.17
CA PRO A 63 -18.54 44.49 9.50
C PRO A 63 -19.72 43.79 10.18
N GLU A 64 -20.16 44.39 11.28
CA GLU A 64 -21.41 44.06 11.96
C GLU A 64 -22.60 44.33 11.04
N SER A 65 -23.63 43.49 11.14
CA SER A 65 -24.94 43.79 10.58
C SER A 65 -26.02 43.34 11.56
N SER A 66 -26.61 44.35 12.16
CA SER A 66 -27.83 44.33 12.96
C SER A 66 -28.98 43.67 12.20
N SER A 67 -29.75 42.83 12.88
CA SER A 67 -31.09 42.43 12.42
C SER A 67 -32.08 42.64 13.56
N SER A 68 -33.07 43.48 13.29
CA SER A 68 -34.23 43.75 14.12
C SER A 68 -35.50 43.18 13.47
N SER A 69 -36.47 42.90 14.35
CA SER A 69 -37.92 42.81 14.13
C SER A 69 -38.49 41.48 13.64
N SER A 70 -39.70 41.01 14.01
CA SER A 70 -40.65 41.24 15.12
C SER A 70 -41.84 40.28 14.92
N SER A 71 -42.40 39.77 16.03
CA SER A 71 -43.81 39.41 16.34
C SER A 71 -44.71 38.58 15.40
N THR A 72 -45.38 37.56 15.97
CA THR A 72 -46.85 37.45 16.22
C THR A 72 -47.20 36.08 16.89
N SER A 73 -47.84 36.06 18.08
CA SER A 73 -49.25 35.64 18.38
C SER A 73 -49.60 34.18 18.01
N GLN A 74 -50.33 33.33 18.77
CA GLN A 74 -51.25 33.44 19.91
C GLN A 74 -51.51 32.03 20.53
N SER A 75 -52.23 32.02 21.67
CA SER A 75 -52.43 30.98 22.71
C SER A 75 -53.48 29.87 22.44
N PHE A 76 -53.74 29.06 23.50
CA PHE A 76 -54.87 28.12 23.81
C PHE A 76 -54.57 26.62 23.51
N THR A 77 -54.76 25.62 24.37
CA THR A 77 -55.75 25.43 25.45
C THR A 77 -55.26 24.46 26.54
N GLN A 78 -55.76 24.73 27.73
CA GLN A 78 -55.59 24.08 29.02
C GLN A 78 -56.56 22.89 29.19
N TRP A 79 -56.12 21.80 29.82
CA TRP A 79 -57.02 20.79 30.43
C TRP A 79 -56.60 20.52 31.87
N LYS A 80 -57.51 20.75 32.82
CA LYS A 80 -57.41 20.33 34.23
C LYS A 80 -58.59 19.41 34.53
N PHE A 81 -58.33 18.30 35.24
CA PHE A 81 -59.33 17.54 35.98
C PHE A 81 -58.84 17.24 37.41
N PRO A 82 -59.75 17.01 38.38
CA PRO A 82 -59.49 17.10 39.83
C PRO A 82 -59.06 15.77 40.49
N LEU A 83 -58.31 15.89 41.59
CA LEU A 83 -57.71 14.83 42.44
C LEU A 83 -58.75 14.06 43.28
N PRO A 84 -58.35 12.91 43.90
CA PRO A 84 -58.21 12.93 45.36
C PRO A 84 -57.02 12.12 45.95
N THR A 85 -56.21 12.83 46.74
CA THR A 85 -55.51 12.46 48.01
C THR A 85 -55.11 11.01 48.33
N SER A 86 -53.79 10.76 48.45
CA SER A 86 -53.12 10.37 49.72
C SER A 86 -51.59 10.20 49.57
N PRO A 87 -50.82 10.26 50.67
CA PRO A 87 -49.52 10.96 50.71
C PRO A 87 -48.29 10.03 50.74
N LEU A 88 -47.15 10.56 50.27
CA LEU A 88 -45.83 10.62 50.93
C LEU A 88 -44.65 10.55 49.92
N HIS A 89 -43.90 11.65 49.86
CA HIS A 89 -42.51 11.82 49.40
C HIS A 89 -42.15 11.61 47.91
N PRO A 90 -42.02 12.70 47.13
CA PRO A 90 -41.07 12.77 46.03
C PRO A 90 -39.75 13.39 46.51
N ARG A 91 -38.67 12.62 46.38
CA ARG A 91 -37.29 13.14 46.47
C ARG A 91 -37.13 14.31 45.49
N PHE A 92 -36.46 15.38 45.95
CA PHE A 92 -35.95 16.43 45.09
C PHE A 92 -35.18 15.80 43.91
N ARG A 93 -35.72 15.91 42.70
CA ARG A 93 -34.96 15.79 41.46
C ARG A 93 -34.26 17.13 41.27
N THR A 94 -32.99 17.20 41.63
CA THR A 94 -32.08 18.19 41.05
C THR A 94 -31.79 17.74 39.63
N ASP A 95 -32.22 18.52 38.64
CA ASP A 95 -31.72 18.42 37.27
C ASP A 95 -30.19 18.56 37.29
N PRO A 96 -29.42 17.68 36.63
CA PRO A 96 -28.00 17.93 36.43
C PRO A 96 -27.85 19.10 35.45
N LYS A 97 -27.24 20.18 35.95
CA LYS A 97 -26.73 21.31 35.19
C LYS A 97 -25.88 20.82 34.00
N PRO A 98 -25.97 21.43 32.80
CA PRO A 98 -25.10 21.08 31.69
C PRO A 98 -23.65 21.35 32.09
N GLU A 99 -22.83 20.31 32.10
CA GLU A 99 -21.38 20.40 32.30
C GLU A 99 -20.79 21.04 31.03
N PRO A 100 -19.89 22.03 31.15
CA PRO A 100 -19.26 22.63 29.97
C PRO A 100 -18.42 21.57 29.24
N ASP A 101 -18.60 21.47 27.91
CA ASP A 101 -17.84 20.59 27.03
C ASP A 101 -16.34 20.76 27.24
N LEU A 102 -15.75 19.85 28.02
CA LEU A 102 -14.31 19.72 28.13
C LEU A 102 -13.77 19.24 26.77
N PRO A 103 -12.66 19.82 26.27
CA PRO A 103 -12.02 19.31 25.07
C PRO A 103 -11.67 17.84 25.26
N PRO A 104 -11.71 17.02 24.19
CA PRO A 104 -11.41 15.60 24.28
C PRO A 104 -10.08 15.41 24.97
N LYS A 105 -10.10 14.62 26.06
CA LYS A 105 -8.92 14.33 26.86
C LYS A 105 -7.81 13.85 25.91
N PRO A 106 -6.61 14.45 25.94
CA PRO A 106 -5.50 13.97 25.14
C PRO A 106 -5.32 12.48 25.41
N LEU A 107 -5.25 11.68 24.34
CA LEU A 107 -4.91 10.27 24.46
C LEU A 107 -3.65 10.15 25.32
N PRO A 108 -3.60 9.19 26.26
CA PRO A 108 -2.42 9.01 27.09
C PRO A 108 -1.17 8.92 26.19
N PRO A 109 -0.04 9.52 26.61
CA PRO A 109 1.20 9.38 25.87
C PRO A 109 1.47 7.89 25.65
N PRO A 110 1.95 7.47 24.46
CA PRO A 110 2.25 6.08 24.22
C PRO A 110 3.16 5.61 25.35
N ILE A 111 2.74 4.53 26.02
CA ILE A 111 3.56 3.85 27.02
C ILE A 111 4.88 3.56 26.31
N PRO A 112 6.04 3.99 26.83
CA PRO A 112 7.31 3.73 26.18
C PRO A 112 7.52 2.21 26.20
N PHE A 113 7.21 1.55 25.09
CA PHE A 113 7.67 0.18 24.86
C PHE A 113 9.19 0.24 24.84
N THR A 114 9.83 -0.65 25.60
CA THR A 114 11.29 -0.63 25.70
C THR A 114 11.92 -1.20 24.42
N SER A 115 11.13 -1.91 23.60
CA SER A 115 11.49 -2.35 22.26
C SER A 115 10.28 -2.48 21.33
N LEU A 116 10.53 -2.43 20.02
CA LEU A 116 9.52 -2.70 18.98
C LEU A 116 8.97 -4.14 19.08
N GLN A 117 9.79 -5.07 19.57
CA GLN A 117 9.41 -6.45 19.81
C GLN A 117 8.30 -6.58 20.87
N GLU A 118 8.37 -5.83 21.97
CA GLU A 118 7.31 -5.80 22.98
C GLU A 118 5.99 -5.27 22.42
N LEU A 119 6.07 -4.22 21.59
CA LEU A 119 4.90 -3.66 20.92
C LEU A 119 4.25 -4.69 20.00
N PHE A 120 5.05 -5.40 19.20
CA PHE A 120 4.56 -6.46 18.32
C PHE A 120 3.86 -7.57 19.10
N HIS A 121 4.45 -8.00 20.21
CA HIS A 121 3.85 -9.04 21.05
C HIS A 121 2.52 -8.60 21.68
N LEU A 122 2.44 -7.36 22.17
CA LEU A 122 1.19 -6.84 22.73
C LEU A 122 0.11 -6.65 21.66
N ALA A 123 0.50 -6.15 20.49
CA ALA A 123 -0.42 -5.98 19.38
C ALA A 123 -0.95 -7.33 18.87
N GLU A 124 -0.09 -8.35 18.79
CA GLU A 124 -0.47 -9.73 18.46
C GLU A 124 -1.54 -10.28 19.42
N LEU A 125 -1.34 -10.11 20.73
CA LEU A 125 -2.30 -10.56 21.74
C LEU A 125 -3.66 -9.85 21.60
N GLN A 126 -3.65 -8.53 21.38
CA GLN A 126 -4.86 -7.74 21.21
C GLN A 126 -5.58 -8.06 19.89
N LEU A 127 -4.84 -8.28 18.80
CA LEU A 127 -5.41 -8.58 17.49
C LEU A 127 -6.04 -9.99 17.47
N SER A 128 -5.44 -10.95 18.16
CA SER A 128 -5.95 -12.32 18.23
C SER A 128 -7.15 -12.45 19.17
N SER A 129 -7.06 -11.88 20.38
CA SER A 129 -7.95 -12.22 21.50
C SER A 129 -8.76 -11.04 22.03
N GLY A 130 -8.48 -9.82 21.57
CA GLY A 130 -9.15 -8.61 22.02
C GLY A 130 -10.55 -8.40 21.42
N SER A 131 -11.32 -7.51 22.03
CA SER A 131 -12.57 -6.99 21.45
C SER A 131 -12.29 -6.19 20.18
N ASP A 132 -13.33 -5.86 19.40
CA ASP A 132 -13.17 -5.00 18.21
C ASP A 132 -12.52 -3.65 18.55
N SER A 133 -12.81 -3.11 19.75
CA SER A 133 -12.18 -1.89 20.26
C SER A 133 -10.70 -2.09 20.55
N ASP A 134 -10.32 -3.22 21.16
CA ASP A 134 -8.92 -3.53 21.47
C ASP A 134 -8.12 -3.78 20.20
N ARG A 135 -8.70 -4.49 19.23
CA ARG A 135 -8.09 -4.72 17.91
C ARG A 135 -7.84 -3.40 17.20
N LEU A 136 -8.82 -2.50 17.21
CA LEU A 136 -8.68 -1.17 16.60
C LEU A 136 -7.62 -0.32 17.33
N ALA A 137 -7.59 -0.36 18.66
CA ALA A 137 -6.56 0.32 19.44
C ALA A 137 -5.15 -0.21 19.13
N ALA A 138 -5.00 -1.54 18.99
CA ALA A 138 -3.75 -2.19 18.60
C ALA A 138 -3.28 -1.74 17.21
N LEU A 139 -4.19 -1.65 16.23
CA LEU A 139 -3.86 -1.17 14.89
C LEU A 139 -3.38 0.30 14.93
N TYR A 140 -4.06 1.18 15.66
CA TYR A 140 -3.61 2.56 15.77
C TYR A 140 -2.26 2.68 16.49
N LEU A 141 -2.00 1.83 17.47
CA LEU A 141 -0.72 1.78 18.15
C LEU A 141 0.41 1.35 17.20
N LEU A 142 0.20 0.25 16.45
CA LEU A 142 1.10 -0.21 15.40
C LEU A 142 1.37 0.87 14.36
N GLU A 143 0.31 1.52 13.86
CA GLU A 143 0.43 2.58 12.85
C GLU A 143 1.34 3.71 13.35
N ARG A 144 1.10 4.21 14.56
CA ARG A 144 1.88 5.31 15.16
C ARG A 144 3.33 4.96 15.42
N SER A 145 3.64 3.69 15.63
CA SER A 145 4.99 3.22 15.95
C SER A 145 5.77 2.79 14.71
N LEU A 146 5.10 2.32 13.66
CA LEU A 146 5.74 1.90 12.41
C LEU A 146 5.91 3.03 11.39
N LEU A 147 5.09 4.08 11.48
CA LEU A 147 5.07 5.14 10.46
C LEU A 147 5.60 6.47 11.01
N PRO A 148 6.27 7.29 10.16
CA PRO A 148 6.45 7.12 8.71
C PRO A 148 7.61 6.19 8.30
N ASN A 149 8.43 5.74 9.25
CA ASN A 149 9.70 5.05 8.98
C ASN A 149 9.65 3.60 9.47
N PRO A 150 9.10 2.66 8.67
CA PRO A 150 9.05 1.27 9.08
C PRO A 150 10.45 0.67 9.16
N PRO A 151 10.71 -0.21 10.14
CA PRO A 151 12.00 -0.88 10.27
C PRO A 151 12.25 -1.80 9.08
N SER A 152 13.42 -1.67 8.44
CA SER A 152 13.79 -2.52 7.30
C SER A 152 14.15 -3.95 7.71
N ASP A 153 14.66 -4.14 8.93
CA ASP A 153 15.24 -5.41 9.39
C ASP A 153 14.39 -6.15 10.43
N GLN A 154 13.25 -5.59 10.81
CA GLN A 154 12.39 -6.20 11.82
C GLN A 154 11.52 -7.30 11.20
N ALA A 155 11.77 -8.53 11.64
CA ALA A 155 10.91 -9.66 11.34
C ALA A 155 9.52 -9.48 11.96
N CYS A 156 8.48 -9.63 11.14
CA CYS A 156 7.10 -9.67 11.57
C CYS A 156 6.75 -11.08 12.06
N GLN A 157 6.11 -11.19 13.22
CA GLN A 157 5.59 -12.47 13.71
C GLN A 157 4.38 -12.90 12.86
N PRO A 158 4.24 -14.19 12.49
CA PRO A 158 3.13 -14.67 11.67
C PRO A 158 1.74 -14.36 12.26
N GLU A 159 1.59 -14.45 13.58
CA GLU A 159 0.36 -14.18 14.30
C GLU A 159 -0.01 -12.69 14.27
N LEU A 160 0.98 -11.81 14.41
CA LEU A 160 0.80 -10.37 14.24
C LEU A 160 0.32 -10.06 12.81
N MET A 161 0.97 -10.65 11.80
CA MET A 161 0.58 -10.50 10.40
C MET A 161 -0.85 -10.99 10.17
N ARG A 162 -1.21 -12.19 10.66
CA ARG A 162 -2.59 -12.72 10.61
C ARG A 162 -3.59 -11.77 11.26
N GLY A 163 -3.24 -11.18 12.41
CA GLY A 163 -4.05 -10.19 13.09
C GLY A 163 -4.31 -8.93 12.25
N VAL A 164 -3.28 -8.41 11.58
CA VAL A 164 -3.39 -7.28 10.66
C VAL A 164 -4.26 -7.63 9.45
N VAL A 165 -4.02 -8.79 8.82
CA VAL A 165 -4.78 -9.28 7.65
C VAL A 165 -6.25 -9.48 7.99
N GLY A 166 -6.57 -10.07 9.15
CA GLY A 166 -7.94 -10.29 9.60
C GLY A 166 -8.75 -8.99 9.75
N ASN A 167 -8.08 -7.87 9.99
CA ASN A 167 -8.72 -6.56 10.11
C ASN A 167 -8.93 -5.83 8.78
N LEU A 168 -8.44 -6.36 7.65
CA LEU A 168 -8.74 -5.80 6.31
C LEU A 168 -10.24 -5.86 5.98
N LYS A 169 -10.95 -6.88 6.48
CA LYS A 169 -12.40 -7.07 6.31
C LYS A 169 -13.24 -6.24 7.29
N ASN A 170 -12.62 -5.69 8.33
CA ASN A 170 -13.32 -4.83 9.30
C ASN A 170 -13.30 -3.38 8.80
N LYS A 171 -14.48 -2.79 8.53
CA LYS A 171 -14.61 -1.41 8.03
C LYS A 171 -13.87 -0.38 8.88
N ALA A 172 -13.86 -0.54 10.21
CA ALA A 172 -13.14 0.37 11.11
C ALA A 172 -11.62 0.15 11.06
N GLY A 173 -11.18 -1.10 10.88
CA GLY A 173 -9.77 -1.52 10.87
C GLY A 173 -9.08 -1.47 9.51
N ALA A 174 -9.82 -1.45 8.40
CA ALA A 174 -9.25 -1.62 7.06
C ALA A 174 -8.23 -0.53 6.69
N LYS A 175 -8.51 0.73 7.02
CA LYS A 175 -7.60 1.85 6.74
C LYS A 175 -6.27 1.76 7.49
N PRO A 176 -6.22 1.58 8.83
CA PRO A 176 -4.95 1.37 9.51
C PRO A 176 -4.30 0.04 9.13
N ALA A 177 -5.07 -1.04 8.91
CA ALA A 177 -4.53 -2.34 8.50
C ALA A 177 -3.79 -2.27 7.15
N THR A 178 -4.33 -1.59 6.13
CA THR A 178 -3.64 -1.43 4.83
C THR A 178 -2.34 -0.64 4.94
N LYS A 179 -2.28 0.36 5.83
CA LYS A 179 -1.04 1.10 6.11
C LYS A 179 0.01 0.20 6.75
N ILE A 180 -0.37 -0.55 7.78
CA ILE A 180 0.53 -1.46 8.51
C ILE A 180 1.01 -2.59 7.59
N LEU A 181 0.11 -3.21 6.84
CA LEU A 181 0.44 -4.27 5.89
C LEU A 181 1.49 -3.79 4.88
N LEU A 182 1.25 -2.63 4.23
CA LEU A 182 2.24 -2.06 3.32
C LEU A 182 3.58 -1.79 4.02
N ALA A 183 3.55 -1.19 5.21
CA ALA A 183 4.74 -0.88 5.98
C ALA A 183 5.57 -2.13 6.29
N LEU A 184 4.92 -3.22 6.69
CA LEU A 184 5.57 -4.50 6.96
C LEU A 184 6.14 -5.14 5.68
N CYS A 185 5.40 -5.11 4.57
CA CYS A 185 5.82 -5.70 3.28
C CYS A 185 6.96 -4.95 2.58
N LEU A 186 7.29 -3.73 3.00
CA LEU A 186 8.49 -3.03 2.50
C LEU A 186 9.76 -3.84 2.80
N ALA A 187 9.83 -4.45 3.98
CA ALA A 187 10.86 -5.43 4.31
C ALA A 187 10.60 -6.74 3.55
N GLU A 188 11.57 -7.17 2.74
CA GLU A 188 11.42 -8.35 1.88
C GLU A 188 11.18 -9.64 2.66
N SER A 189 11.83 -9.78 3.82
CA SER A 189 11.66 -10.92 4.74
C SER A 189 10.22 -11.11 5.21
N ASN A 190 9.42 -10.04 5.27
CA ASN A 190 8.03 -10.08 5.74
C ASN A 190 7.03 -10.40 4.63
N ARG A 191 7.41 -10.35 3.35
CA ARG A 191 6.49 -10.57 2.22
C ARG A 191 5.98 -12.01 2.20
N ARG A 192 6.86 -13.00 2.45
CA ARG A 192 6.48 -14.41 2.58
C ARG A 192 5.55 -14.64 3.77
N VAL A 193 5.82 -13.99 4.91
CA VAL A 193 4.96 -14.05 6.10
C VAL A 193 3.55 -13.50 5.81
N ALA A 194 3.46 -12.42 5.01
CA ALA A 194 2.18 -11.87 4.57
C ALA A 194 1.40 -12.85 3.68
N VAL A 195 2.08 -13.49 2.71
CA VAL A 195 1.48 -14.53 1.85
C VAL A 195 0.97 -15.70 2.71
N GLU A 196 1.80 -16.25 3.60
CA GLU A 196 1.41 -17.36 4.49
C GLU A 196 0.28 -16.99 5.47
N ALA A 197 0.11 -15.71 5.78
CA ALA A 197 -1.01 -15.20 6.57
C ALA A 197 -2.31 -15.01 5.76
N GLY A 198 -2.31 -15.30 4.46
CA GLY A 198 -3.48 -15.16 3.57
C GLY A 198 -3.74 -13.73 3.11
N ALA A 199 -2.72 -12.85 3.14
CA ALA A 199 -2.89 -11.45 2.79
C ALA A 199 -3.25 -11.24 1.29
N VAL A 200 -2.78 -12.11 0.38
CA VAL A 200 -3.06 -12.01 -1.05
C VAL A 200 -4.55 -12.09 -1.32
N GLY A 201 -5.20 -13.20 -0.92
CA GLY A 201 -6.64 -13.36 -1.06
C GLY A 201 -7.43 -12.27 -0.33
N ALA A 202 -7.06 -11.96 0.92
CA ALA A 202 -7.75 -10.93 1.71
C ALA A 202 -7.72 -9.55 1.04
N VAL A 203 -6.60 -9.15 0.44
CA VAL A 203 -6.50 -7.88 -0.30
C VAL A 203 -7.36 -7.91 -1.56
N ILE A 204 -7.31 -8.99 -2.36
CA ILE A 204 -8.10 -9.11 -3.59
C ILE A 204 -9.60 -9.03 -3.28
N GLU A 205 -10.05 -9.65 -2.19
CA GLU A 205 -11.46 -9.65 -1.78
C GLU A 205 -11.99 -8.28 -1.35
N VAL A 206 -11.17 -7.41 -0.77
CA VAL A 206 -11.64 -6.13 -0.18
C VAL A 206 -11.26 -4.89 -0.97
N VAL A 207 -10.28 -4.95 -1.87
CA VAL A 207 -9.68 -3.74 -2.45
C VAL A 207 -10.63 -2.88 -3.27
N ALA A 208 -11.65 -3.48 -3.89
CA ALA A 208 -12.70 -2.76 -4.61
C ALA A 208 -13.63 -1.95 -3.70
N GLU A 209 -13.63 -2.21 -2.38
CA GLU A 209 -14.35 -1.45 -1.37
C GLU A 209 -13.49 -0.35 -0.73
N LEU A 210 -12.21 -0.26 -1.12
CA LEU A 210 -11.25 0.69 -0.54
C LEU A 210 -11.01 1.88 -1.47
N ASP A 211 -11.40 3.07 -1.02
CA ASP A 211 -11.20 4.29 -1.80
C ASP A 211 -9.81 4.93 -1.59
N GLY A 212 -9.34 5.60 -2.65
CA GLY A 212 -8.20 6.51 -2.62
C GLY A 212 -6.92 5.87 -2.06
N ALA A 213 -6.34 6.52 -1.05
CA ALA A 213 -5.06 6.08 -0.50
C ALA A 213 -5.11 4.70 0.20
N ALA A 214 -6.27 4.23 0.65
CA ALA A 214 -6.37 2.89 1.25
C ALA A 214 -6.24 1.80 0.18
N GLY A 215 -7.00 1.92 -0.92
CA GLY A 215 -6.91 1.01 -2.06
C GLY A 215 -5.52 1.03 -2.71
N GLU A 216 -4.91 2.22 -2.86
CA GLU A 216 -3.55 2.34 -3.40
C GLU A 216 -2.52 1.58 -2.54
N ARG A 217 -2.60 1.68 -1.21
CA ARG A 217 -1.67 0.97 -0.31
C ARG A 217 -1.90 -0.54 -0.34
N ALA A 218 -3.15 -0.98 -0.40
CA ALA A 218 -3.49 -2.39 -0.52
C ALA A 218 -2.91 -2.99 -1.81
N LEU A 219 -3.07 -2.31 -2.95
CA LEU A 219 -2.49 -2.73 -4.23
C LEU A 219 -0.95 -2.69 -4.22
N ALA A 220 -0.35 -1.69 -3.56
CA ALA A 220 1.11 -1.64 -3.41
C ALA A 220 1.63 -2.84 -2.59
N ALA A 221 0.94 -3.21 -1.51
CA ALA A 221 1.29 -4.39 -0.73
C ALA A 221 1.13 -5.69 -1.55
N LEU A 222 0.05 -5.79 -2.34
CA LEU A 222 -0.15 -6.91 -3.26
C LEU A 222 0.95 -7.02 -4.32
N GLU A 223 1.37 -5.90 -4.93
CA GLU A 223 2.51 -5.87 -5.87
C GLU A 223 3.80 -6.39 -5.19
N LEU A 224 4.06 -5.99 -3.94
CA LEU A 224 5.22 -6.47 -3.18
C LEU A 224 5.12 -7.96 -2.88
N MET A 225 3.96 -8.47 -2.46
CA MET A 225 3.77 -9.91 -2.23
C MET A 225 3.97 -10.74 -3.50
N CYS A 226 3.62 -10.19 -4.67
CA CYS A 226 3.89 -10.83 -5.96
C CYS A 226 5.38 -10.95 -6.32
N THR A 227 6.30 -10.32 -5.58
CA THR A 227 7.75 -10.57 -5.76
C THR A 227 8.19 -11.91 -5.16
N VAL A 228 7.35 -12.51 -4.31
CA VAL A 228 7.53 -13.85 -3.77
C VAL A 228 6.81 -14.83 -4.71
N ALA A 229 7.46 -15.94 -5.08
CA ALA A 229 6.92 -16.89 -6.05
C ALA A 229 5.53 -17.40 -5.62
N GLU A 230 5.39 -17.78 -4.35
CA GLU A 230 4.14 -18.26 -3.75
C GLU A 230 3.04 -17.20 -3.81
N GLY A 231 3.37 -15.93 -3.58
CA GLY A 231 2.40 -14.83 -3.68
C GLY A 231 1.94 -14.59 -5.12
N ALA A 232 2.84 -14.75 -6.09
CA ALA A 232 2.50 -14.66 -7.50
C ALA A 232 1.61 -15.84 -7.97
N GLU A 233 1.92 -17.06 -7.53
CA GLU A 233 1.10 -18.25 -7.79
C GLU A 233 -0.30 -18.10 -7.18
N GLU A 234 -0.39 -17.69 -5.91
CA GLU A 234 -1.67 -17.47 -5.24
C GLU A 234 -2.50 -16.38 -5.94
N THR A 235 -1.86 -15.29 -6.36
CA THR A 235 -2.54 -14.23 -7.12
C THR A 235 -3.07 -14.73 -8.46
N ARG A 236 -2.33 -15.60 -9.17
CA ARG A 236 -2.77 -16.23 -10.41
C ARG A 236 -3.93 -17.21 -10.21
N ALA A 237 -3.89 -17.99 -9.14
CA ALA A 237 -4.92 -18.97 -8.82
C ALA A 237 -6.22 -18.34 -8.28
N HIS A 238 -6.18 -17.10 -7.80
CA HIS A 238 -7.33 -16.46 -7.17
C HIS A 238 -8.39 -16.04 -8.20
N ALA A 239 -9.58 -16.67 -8.16
CA ALA A 239 -10.65 -16.51 -9.16
C ALA A 239 -11.09 -15.05 -9.41
N LEU A 240 -11.02 -14.20 -8.37
CA LEU A 240 -11.41 -12.77 -8.48
C LEU A 240 -10.27 -11.84 -8.93
N ALA A 241 -9.03 -12.31 -9.07
CA ALA A 241 -7.88 -11.42 -9.27
C ALA A 241 -8.02 -10.56 -10.53
N VAL A 242 -8.33 -11.18 -11.68
CA VAL A 242 -8.50 -10.46 -12.95
C VAL A 242 -9.65 -9.44 -12.91
N PRO A 243 -10.91 -9.81 -12.59
CA PRO A 243 -12.01 -8.84 -12.60
C PRO A 243 -11.80 -7.72 -11.57
N VAL A 244 -11.22 -8.01 -10.40
CA VAL A 244 -10.89 -6.97 -9.41
C VAL A 244 -9.82 -6.04 -9.94
N MET A 245 -8.72 -6.53 -10.51
CA MET A 245 -7.67 -5.65 -11.05
C MET A 245 -8.16 -4.78 -12.20
N VAL A 246 -9.00 -5.32 -13.10
CA VAL A 246 -9.66 -4.54 -14.16
C VAL A 246 -10.55 -3.44 -13.56
N THR A 247 -11.32 -3.76 -12.53
CA THR A 247 -12.15 -2.79 -11.80
C THR A 247 -11.30 -1.68 -11.19
N MET A 248 -10.23 -2.04 -10.47
CA MET A 248 -9.32 -1.09 -9.84
C MET A 248 -8.62 -0.19 -10.87
N MET A 249 -8.28 -0.71 -12.06
CA MET A 249 -7.72 0.10 -13.14
C MET A 249 -8.68 1.17 -13.66
N GLY A 250 -9.98 0.90 -13.65
CA GLY A 250 -11.01 1.87 -14.01
C GLY A 250 -11.25 2.91 -12.92
N GLN A 251 -11.23 2.49 -11.65
CA GLN A 251 -11.55 3.33 -10.50
C GLN A 251 -10.39 4.24 -10.05
N MET A 252 -9.15 3.79 -10.20
CA MET A 252 -7.97 4.44 -9.62
C MET A 252 -7.26 5.37 -10.62
N ALA A 253 -6.45 6.30 -10.10
CA ALA A 253 -5.54 7.13 -10.88
C ALA A 253 -4.09 6.98 -10.39
N GLY A 254 -3.13 7.41 -11.21
CA GLY A 254 -1.72 7.48 -10.81
C GLY A 254 -1.17 6.12 -10.37
N ARG A 255 -0.65 6.06 -9.14
CA ARG A 255 0.02 4.87 -8.60
C ARG A 255 -0.94 3.70 -8.37
N GLY A 256 -2.15 3.94 -7.89
CA GLY A 256 -3.15 2.89 -7.72
C GLY A 256 -3.42 2.12 -9.02
N LYS A 257 -3.61 2.86 -10.12
CA LYS A 257 -3.79 2.28 -11.46
C LYS A 257 -2.54 1.52 -11.93
N GLU A 258 -1.36 2.08 -11.70
CA GLU A 258 -0.08 1.41 -12.00
C GLU A 258 0.07 0.08 -11.26
N TYR A 259 -0.29 0.02 -9.98
CA TYR A 259 -0.21 -1.23 -9.21
C TYR A 259 -1.17 -2.28 -9.75
N ALA A 260 -2.40 -1.91 -10.09
CA ALA A 260 -3.37 -2.82 -10.70
C ALA A 260 -2.87 -3.37 -12.05
N ILE A 261 -2.29 -2.52 -12.91
CA ILE A 261 -1.63 -2.95 -14.16
C ILE A 261 -0.47 -3.91 -13.88
N SER A 262 0.32 -3.64 -12.83
CA SER A 262 1.46 -4.48 -12.44
C SER A 262 1.03 -5.86 -11.99
N VAL A 263 -0.06 -5.95 -11.21
CA VAL A 263 -0.61 -7.23 -10.77
C VAL A 263 -1.18 -8.02 -11.95
N LEU A 264 -1.87 -7.39 -12.91
CA LEU A 264 -2.26 -8.07 -14.16
C LEU A 264 -1.06 -8.61 -14.92
N ALA A 265 0.07 -7.88 -14.96
CA ALA A 265 1.28 -8.39 -15.59
C ALA A 265 1.86 -9.62 -14.90
N VAL A 266 1.70 -9.75 -13.59
CA VAL A 266 2.05 -10.98 -12.86
C VAL A 266 1.13 -12.13 -13.26
N ILE A 267 -0.17 -11.85 -13.42
CA ILE A 267 -1.16 -12.88 -13.77
C ILE A 267 -0.89 -13.47 -15.15
N TYR A 268 -0.63 -12.62 -16.15
CA TYR A 268 -0.43 -13.03 -17.54
C TYR A 268 1.05 -13.29 -17.92
N GLY A 269 1.99 -13.07 -16.98
CA GLY A 269 3.43 -13.26 -17.22
C GLY A 269 3.97 -14.64 -16.85
N GLY A 270 3.19 -15.48 -16.14
CA GLY A 270 3.56 -16.86 -15.83
C GLY A 270 3.25 -17.74 -17.03
N GLY A 271 4.26 -18.04 -17.85
CA GLY A 271 4.14 -18.72 -19.16
C GLY A 271 3.58 -20.14 -19.18
N ASP A 272 2.90 -20.57 -18.13
CA ASP A 272 2.07 -21.77 -18.16
C ASP A 272 0.64 -21.35 -18.55
N GLN A 273 0.02 -22.07 -19.47
CA GLN A 273 -1.37 -21.84 -19.89
C GLN A 273 -2.33 -22.30 -18.78
N LEU A 274 -2.20 -21.73 -17.57
CA LEU A 274 -3.29 -21.74 -16.61
C LEU A 274 -4.52 -21.21 -17.34
N VAL A 275 -5.67 -21.83 -17.10
CA VAL A 275 -6.97 -21.33 -17.57
C VAL A 275 -7.14 -19.92 -16.99
N VAL A 276 -6.74 -18.90 -17.75
CA VAL A 276 -6.79 -17.54 -17.27
C VAL A 276 -8.25 -17.13 -17.18
N ALA A 277 -8.63 -16.50 -16.07
CA ALA A 277 -10.02 -16.17 -15.76
C ALA A 277 -10.70 -15.25 -16.78
N ALA A 278 -9.94 -14.59 -17.66
CA ALA A 278 -10.48 -13.80 -18.77
C ALA A 278 -9.64 -13.97 -20.06
N PRO A 279 -10.26 -13.84 -21.24
CA PRO A 279 -9.55 -13.81 -22.50
C PRO A 279 -8.49 -12.69 -22.54
N PRO A 280 -7.26 -12.97 -23.01
CA PRO A 280 -6.19 -11.95 -23.13
C PRO A 280 -6.62 -10.71 -23.92
N GLU A 281 -7.47 -10.86 -24.92
CA GLU A 281 -7.96 -9.77 -25.77
C GLU A 281 -8.86 -8.80 -24.99
N GLU A 282 -9.66 -9.31 -24.05
CA GLU A 282 -10.52 -8.48 -23.19
C GLU A 282 -9.69 -7.66 -22.22
N VAL A 283 -8.69 -8.29 -21.61
CA VAL A 283 -7.76 -7.60 -20.71
C VAL A 283 -6.92 -6.58 -21.48
N ALA A 284 -6.49 -6.89 -22.71
CA ALA A 284 -5.76 -5.94 -23.55
C ALA A 284 -6.57 -4.67 -23.82
N ARG A 285 -7.86 -4.79 -24.18
CA ARG A 285 -8.75 -3.64 -24.36
C ARG A 285 -8.90 -2.82 -23.08
N ALA A 286 -9.05 -3.48 -21.92
CA ALA A 286 -9.13 -2.79 -20.63
C ALA A 286 -7.84 -2.03 -20.30
N VAL A 287 -6.68 -2.61 -20.59
CA VAL A 287 -5.37 -1.96 -20.40
C VAL A 287 -5.20 -0.78 -21.33
N GLU A 288 -5.53 -0.91 -22.62
CA GLU A 288 -5.49 0.20 -23.58
C GLU A 288 -6.35 1.38 -23.12
N LEU A 289 -7.59 1.11 -22.68
CA LEU A 289 -8.48 2.14 -22.16
C LEU A 289 -7.89 2.80 -20.90
N ALA A 290 -7.36 2.01 -19.97
CA ALA A 290 -6.77 2.54 -18.74
C ALA A 290 -5.57 3.45 -19.01
N LEU A 291 -4.75 3.13 -20.03
CA LEU A 291 -3.57 3.89 -20.44
C LEU A 291 -3.89 5.25 -21.07
N GLN A 292 -5.10 5.45 -21.60
CA GLN A 292 -5.57 6.75 -22.09
C GLN A 292 -5.83 7.75 -20.95
N GLY A 293 -6.04 7.25 -19.73
CA GLY A 293 -6.27 8.08 -18.55
C GLY A 293 -4.99 8.50 -17.80
N ASN A 294 -5.17 9.00 -16.58
CA ASN A 294 -4.05 9.40 -15.72
C ASN A 294 -3.28 8.18 -15.19
N CYS A 295 -2.25 7.79 -15.92
CA CYS A 295 -1.22 6.83 -15.52
C CYS A 295 0.09 7.54 -15.18
N THR A 296 0.86 6.98 -14.26
CA THR A 296 2.26 7.36 -14.07
C THR A 296 3.11 6.92 -15.28
N PRO A 297 4.34 7.46 -15.43
CA PRO A 297 5.30 6.95 -16.42
C PRO A 297 5.62 5.45 -16.24
N ARG A 298 5.72 4.96 -14.99
CA ARG A 298 5.98 3.54 -14.69
C ARG A 298 4.77 2.68 -15.09
N GLY A 299 3.55 3.13 -14.79
CA GLY A 299 2.31 2.46 -15.20
C GLY A 299 2.16 2.37 -16.71
N ARG A 300 2.49 3.43 -17.46
CA ARG A 300 2.50 3.39 -18.93
C ARG A 300 3.48 2.36 -19.48
N ARG A 301 4.73 2.34 -18.99
CA ARG A 301 5.75 1.38 -19.42
C ARG A 301 5.30 -0.07 -19.17
N LYS A 302 4.81 -0.36 -17.96
CA LYS A 302 4.31 -1.69 -17.60
C LYS A 302 3.08 -2.09 -18.42
N GLY A 303 2.14 -1.17 -18.62
CA GLY A 303 0.96 -1.42 -19.45
C GLY A 303 1.33 -1.72 -20.90
N THR A 304 2.25 -0.96 -21.50
CA THR A 304 2.75 -1.25 -22.85
C THR A 304 3.45 -2.61 -22.93
N GLN A 305 4.20 -3.01 -21.89
CA GLN A 305 4.81 -4.35 -21.85
C GLN A 305 3.75 -5.44 -21.75
N LEU A 306 2.77 -5.28 -20.86
CA LEU A 306 1.64 -6.21 -20.71
C LEU A 306 0.87 -6.38 -22.03
N LEU A 307 0.61 -5.29 -22.75
CA LEU A 307 -0.06 -5.35 -24.06
C LEU A 307 0.72 -6.14 -25.11
N LYS A 308 2.05 -6.21 -25.02
CA LYS A 308 2.86 -7.08 -25.90
C LYS A 308 2.69 -8.54 -25.50
N SER A 309 2.82 -8.85 -24.21
CA SER A 309 2.64 -10.21 -23.69
C SER A 309 1.24 -10.77 -23.97
N LEU A 310 0.19 -9.96 -23.85
CA LEU A 310 -1.18 -10.39 -24.15
C LEU A 310 -1.40 -10.73 -25.63
N LYS A 311 -0.68 -10.08 -26.56
CA LYS A 311 -0.74 -10.40 -27.99
C LYS A 311 -0.06 -11.73 -28.31
N GLU A 312 1.05 -12.00 -27.63
CA GLU A 312 1.78 -13.27 -27.76
C GLU A 312 0.97 -14.43 -27.16
N TYR A 313 0.22 -14.18 -26.07
CA TYR A 313 -0.65 -15.17 -25.43
C TYR A 313 -1.77 -15.71 -26.35
N GLY A 314 -2.26 -14.88 -27.28
CA GLY A 314 -3.34 -15.22 -28.22
C GLY A 314 -2.88 -15.78 -29.56
N GLN A 315 -1.57 -15.94 -29.80
CA GLN A 315 -1.07 -16.62 -31.00
C GLN A 315 -0.94 -18.13 -30.71
N PRO A 316 -1.87 -18.98 -31.18
CA PRO A 316 -1.63 -20.41 -31.18
C PRO A 316 -0.43 -20.70 -32.09
N ASP A 317 0.56 -21.45 -31.59
CA ASP A 317 1.69 -21.94 -32.37
C ASP A 317 1.18 -22.70 -33.61
N THR A 318 1.08 -22.00 -34.74
CA THR A 318 0.57 -22.57 -36.01
C THR A 318 1.70 -23.25 -36.78
N THR A 319 2.60 -23.95 -36.08
CA THR A 319 3.82 -24.54 -36.69
C THR A 319 3.82 -26.08 -36.74
N GLN A 320 2.68 -26.75 -36.54
CA GLN A 320 2.61 -28.22 -36.65
C GLN A 320 1.69 -28.80 -37.72
N ASP A 321 0.96 -28.00 -38.52
CA ASP A 321 0.04 -28.53 -39.54
C ASP A 321 0.57 -28.50 -41.00
N GLU A 322 1.82 -28.11 -41.25
CA GLU A 322 2.42 -28.17 -42.60
C GLU A 322 3.39 -29.35 -42.82
N MET A 323 3.20 -30.48 -42.11
CA MET A 323 4.02 -31.69 -42.37
C MET A 323 3.25 -33.01 -42.53
N ASN A 324 1.93 -32.96 -42.71
CA ASN A 324 1.11 -34.13 -43.11
C ASN A 324 0.57 -34.05 -44.55
N GLY A 325 1.13 -33.16 -45.38
CA GLY A 325 0.80 -33.05 -46.81
C GLY A 325 1.75 -33.83 -47.72
N CYS A 326 2.14 -35.05 -47.37
CA CYS A 326 2.79 -36.00 -48.27
C CYS A 326 2.18 -37.39 -48.06
N ASP A 327 1.94 -38.09 -49.17
CA ASP A 327 1.39 -39.43 -49.33
C ASP A 327 -0.14 -39.59 -49.27
N SER A 328 -0.79 -39.32 -50.41
CA SER A 328 -1.77 -40.22 -51.03
C SER A 328 -1.86 -39.98 -52.54
#